data_AF-A0A8S3HL32-F1
#
_entry.id   AF-A0A8S3HL32-F1
#
_cell.length_a   1.000
_cell.length_b   1.000
_cell.length_c   1.000
_cell.angle_alpha   90.00
_cell.angle_beta   90.00
_cell.angle_gamma   90.00
#
_symmetry.space_group_name_H-M   'P 1'
#
loop_
_entity.id
_entity.type
_entity.pdbx_description
1 polymer ?
#
loop_
_entity_poly.entity_id
_entity_poly.type
_entity_poly.pdbx_seq_one_letter_code
_entity_poly.pdbx_strand_id
1 'polypeptide(L)' 'MVFHDLCEKHKLPSTDGLEFEGLIDALEAHGLIKIAPSKSKIKQDDQIHGKVEENVLIDALQDQTLLGMVLHN' A
#
# COMPACT_ATOMS: atom_id res chain seq x y z
N MET A 1 8.16 -0.75 8.61
CA MET A 1 7.57 0.07 9.69
C MET A 1 6.89 1.35 9.19
N VAL A 2 7.25 1.89 8.01
CA VAL A 2 6.66 3.13 7.43
C VAL A 2 5.11 3.14 7.36
N PHE A 3 4.43 2.02 7.08
CA PHE A 3 2.96 1.96 7.04
C PHE A 3 2.30 2.14 8.41
N HIS A 4 2.78 1.44 9.44
CA HIS A 4 2.25 1.58 10.80
C HIS A 4 2.48 2.99 11.35
N ASP A 5 3.65 3.56 11.10
CA ASP A 5 3.98 4.93 11.52
C ASP A 5 3.03 5.95 10.86
N LEU A 6 2.67 5.75 9.59
CA LEU A 6 1.70 6.58 8.87
C LEU A 6 0.29 6.44 9.45
N CYS A 7 -0.16 5.21 9.72
CA CYS A 7 -1.45 4.96 10.36
C CYS A 7 -1.55 5.64 11.73
N GLU A 8 -0.52 5.49 12.57
CA GLU A 8 -0.46 6.10 13.90
C GLU A 8 -0.49 7.63 13.83
N LYS A 9 0.33 8.23 12.96
CA LYS A 9 0.40 9.69 12.76
C LYS A 9 -0.96 10.29 12.38
N HIS A 10 -1.73 9.58 11.57
CA HIS A 10 -3.04 10.03 11.10
C HIS A 10 -4.22 9.47 11.91
N LYS A 11 -3.95 8.77 13.02
CA LYS A 11 -4.96 8.13 13.89
C LYS A 11 -5.89 7.17 13.12
N LEU A 12 -5.34 6.47 12.14
CA LEU A 12 -6.03 5.46 11.35
C LEU A 12 -5.83 4.08 12.01
N PRO A 13 -6.84 3.19 11.94
CA PRO A 13 -6.64 1.81 12.34
C PRO A 13 -5.57 1.16 11.45
N SER A 14 -4.57 0.52 12.05
CA SER A 14 -3.60 -0.30 11.31
C SER A 14 -4.05 -1.76 11.32
N THR A 15 -3.92 -2.42 10.18
CA THR A 15 -4.12 -3.88 10.06
C THR A 15 -2.96 -4.64 10.69
N ASP A 16 -3.22 -5.86 11.17
CA ASP A 16 -2.14 -6.74 11.63
C ASP A 16 -1.35 -7.33 10.45
N GLY A 17 -0.28 -8.08 10.74
CA GLY A 17 0.60 -8.61 9.70
C GLY A 17 -0.09 -9.56 8.71
N LEU A 18 -1.08 -10.33 9.14
CA LEU A 18 -1.81 -11.28 8.27
C LEU A 18 -2.81 -10.54 7.38
N GLU A 19 -3.51 -9.57 7.93
CA GLU A 19 -4.42 -8.70 7.18
C GLU A 19 -3.66 -7.83 6.17
N PHE A 20 -2.46 -7.37 6.53
CA PHE A 20 -1.61 -6.59 5.61
C PHE A 20 -1.15 -7.43 4.41
N GLU A 21 -0.69 -8.67 4.61
CA GLU A 21 -0.33 -9.58 3.52
C GLU A 21 -1.51 -9.78 2.55
N GLY A 22 -2.71 -10.01 3.08
CA GLY A 22 -3.93 -10.17 2.27
C GLY A 22 -4.29 -8.92 1.46
N LEU A 23 -4.04 -7.72 2.00
CA LEU A 23 -4.24 -6.47 1.24
C LEU A 23 -3.24 -6.34 0.08
N ILE A 24 -1.97 -6.68 0.30
CA ILE A 24 -0.95 -6.64 -0.75
C ILE A 24 -1.26 -7.66 -1.86
N ASP A 25 -1.67 -8.88 -1.50
CA ASP A 25 -2.10 -9.89 -2.48
C ASP A 25 -3.29 -9.41 -3.32
N ALA A 26 -4.27 -8.74 -2.69
CA ALA A 26 -5.41 -8.16 -3.40
C ALA A 26 -4.97 -7.07 -4.39
N LEU A 27 -4.07 -6.18 -3.98
CA LEU A 27 -3.53 -5.12 -4.85
C LEU A 27 -2.75 -5.71 -6.04
N GLU A 28 -2.00 -6.80 -5.85
CA GLU A 28 -1.32 -7.51 -6.93
C GLU A 28 -2.30 -8.20 -7.88
N ALA A 29 -3.33 -8.87 -7.34
CA ALA A 29 -4.37 -9.53 -8.11
C ALA A 29 -5.18 -8.54 -8.99
N HIS A 30 -5.40 -7.32 -8.48
CA HIS A 30 -6.00 -6.23 -9.25
C HIS A 30 -5.02 -5.54 -10.22
N GLY A 31 -3.76 -5.98 -10.26
CA GLY A 31 -2.76 -5.48 -11.19
C GLY A 31 -2.22 -4.09 -10.85
N LEU A 32 -2.47 -3.59 -9.64
CA LEU A 32 -2.01 -2.25 -9.21
C LEU A 32 -0.52 -2.26 -8.86
N ILE A 33 -0.03 -3.39 -8.35
CA ILE A 33 1.37 -3.59 -7.98
C ILE A 33 1.92 -4.90 -8.58
N LYS A 34 3.24 -5.05 -8.53
CA LYS A 34 3.99 -6.28 -8.79
C LYS A 34 4.88 -6.55 -7.59
N ILE A 35 4.85 -7.77 -7.07
CA ILE A 35 5.80 -8.19 -6.04
C ILE A 35 6.90 -8.96 -6.76
N ALA A 36 8.16 -8.56 -6.56
CA ALA A 36 9.28 -9.34 -7.09
C ALA A 36 9.28 -10.74 -6.42
N PRO A 37 9.42 -11.85 -7.15
CA PRO A 37 9.16 -13.18 -6.61
C PRO A 37 10.20 -13.55 -5.56
N SER A 38 9.81 -13.47 -4.29
CA SER A 38 10.48 -14.09 -3.17
C SER A 38 9.56 -15.16 -2.61
N LYS A 39 9.76 -16.39 -3.09
CA LYS A 39 9.22 -17.65 -2.56
C LYS A 39 8.07 -17.52 -1.54
N SER A 40 6.84 -17.53 -2.05
CA SER A 40 5.62 -18.02 -1.38
C SER A 40 5.07 -17.28 -0.16
N LYS A 41 5.74 -16.26 0.37
CA LYS A 41 5.22 -15.34 1.40
C LYS A 41 5.92 -14.01 1.24
N ILE A 42 5.16 -12.90 1.22
CA ILE A 42 5.72 -11.55 1.20
C ILE A 42 6.66 -11.43 2.41
N LYS A 43 7.94 -11.21 2.14
CA LYS A 43 8.93 -10.94 3.18
C LYS A 43 9.11 -9.45 3.34
N GLN A 44 9.54 -9.05 4.52
CA GLN A 44 9.80 -7.67 4.89
C GLN A 44 10.78 -6.94 3.94
N ASP A 45 11.61 -7.70 3.22
CA ASP A 45 12.62 -7.20 2.27
C ASP A 45 12.17 -7.31 0.79
N ASP A 46 10.95 -7.77 0.52
CA ASP A 46 10.46 -7.92 -0.84
C ASP A 46 10.20 -6.55 -1.46
N GLN A 47 10.68 -6.37 -2.69
CA GLN A 47 10.45 -5.13 -3.44
C GLN A 47 9.06 -5.17 -4.08
N ILE A 48 8.23 -4.21 -3.69
CA ILE A 48 6.92 -3.95 -4.30
C ILE A 48 7.08 -2.84 -5.33
N HIS A 49 6.68 -3.12 -6.56
CA HIS A 49 6.72 -2.17 -7.67
C HIS A 49 5.29 -1.74 -8.04
N GLY A 50 5.01 -0.44 -8.05
CA GLY A 50 3.77 0.09 -8.61
C GLY A 50 3.70 -0.17 -10.12
N LYS A 51 2.54 -0.59 -10.63
CA LYS A 51 2.27 -0.78 -12.07
C LYS A 51 1.43 0.33 -12.68
N VAL A 52 0.86 1.19 -11.84
CA VAL A 52 -0.03 2.28 -12.25
C VAL A 52 0.67 3.60 -12.03
N GLU A 53 0.50 4.52 -12.96
CA GLU A 53 1.01 5.89 -12.82
C GLU A 53 0.38 6.57 -11.61
N GLU A 54 1.17 7.36 -10.89
CA GLU A 54 0.73 8.03 -9.66
C GLU A 54 -0.54 8.86 -9.90
N ASN A 55 -0.56 9.70 -10.94
CA ASN A 55 -1.72 10.54 -11.27
C ASN A 55 -3.01 9.73 -11.50
N VAL A 56 -2.91 8.53 -12.08
CA VAL A 56 -4.07 7.66 -12.31
C VAL A 56 -4.58 7.07 -10.99
N LEU A 57 -3.68 6.73 -10.07
CA LEU A 57 -4.06 6.31 -8.71
C LEU A 57 -4.70 7.46 -7.93
N ILE A 58 -4.13 8.67 -8.03
CA ILE A 58 -4.67 9.88 -7.42
C ILE A 58 -6.08 10.16 -7.91
N ASP A 59 -6.32 10.10 -9.22
CA ASP A 59 -7.65 10.33 -9.80
C ASP A 59 -8.66 9.24 -9.43
N ALA A 60 -8.21 7.98 -9.31
CA ALA A 60 -9.06 6.86 -8.91
C ALA A 60 -9.44 6.90 -7.41
N LEU A 61 -8.62 7.54 -6.58
CA LEU A 61 -8.88 7.70 -5.16
C LEU A 61 -9.87 8.86 -4.94
N GLN A 62 -11.10 8.48 -4.59
CA GLN A 62 -12.20 9.43 -4.37
C GLN A 62 -11.96 10.35 -3.17
N ASP A 63 -11.12 9.94 -2.21
CA ASP A 63 -10.79 10.71 -1.01
C ASP A 63 -9.46 11.46 -1.17
N GLN A 64 -9.56 12.62 -1.84
CA GLN A 64 -8.45 13.57 -2.03
C GLN A 64 -7.94 14.16 -0.70
N THR A 65 -8.73 14.10 0.38
CA THR A 65 -8.33 14.64 1.69
C THR A 65 -7.31 13.72 2.35
N LEU A 66 -7.60 12.42 2.39
CA LEU A 66 -6.69 11.41 2.91
C LEU A 66 -5.40 11.36 2.08
N LEU A 67 -5.54 11.43 0.76
CA LEU A 67 -4.42 11.43 -0.17
C LEU A 67 -3.49 12.64 0.05
N GLY A 68 -4.08 13.83 0.24
CA GLY A 68 -3.33 15.04 0.56
C GLY A 68 -2.58 14.92 1.89
N MET A 69 -3.14 14.26 2.90
CA MET A 69 -2.46 14.03 4.18
C MET A 69 -1.23 13.13 4.03
N VAL A 70 -1.26 12.17 3.11
CA VAL A 70 -0.16 11.23 2.85
C VAL A 70 0.93 11.84 1.96
N LEU A 71 0.56 12.58 0.91
CA LEU A 71 1.51 13.11 -0.10
C LEU A 71 2.23 14.42 0.32
N HIS A 72 1.66 15.23 1.21
CA HIS A 72 2.23 16.52 1.62
C HIS A 72 3.22 16.43 2.80
N ASN A 73 3.77 15.26 3.11
CA ASN A 73 4.80 15.03 4.13
C ASN A 73 6.17 14.72 3.54
#